data_AF-A0A485KIL2-F1
#
_entry.id   AF-A0A485KIL2-F1
#
_cell.length_a   1.000
_cell.length_b   1.000
_cell.length_c   1.000
_cell.angle_alpha   90.00
_cell.angle_beta   90.00
_cell.angle_gamma   90.00
#
_symmetry.space_group_name_H-M   'P 1'
#
loop_
_entity.id
_entity.type
_entity.pdbx_description
1 polymer ?
#
loop_
_entity_poly.entity_id
_entity_poly.type
_entity_poly.pdbx_seq_one_letter_code
_entity_poly.pdbx_strand_id
1 'polypeptide(L)'
;MDHYTYTFVPNDEQLPNSEWHLQQHGFGWSIIERVTNSITLVRYKKFIYTPVTTSGLASLDDIGQMFGLSAKENQSHELYVQQIRSAAHNDAVQAYSTLLLQFT
;
A
#
# COMPACT_ATOMS: atom_id res chain seq x y z
N MET A 1 -6.53 24.78 2.14
CA MET A 1 -6.93 23.36 2.18
C MET A 1 -6.43 22.80 0.89
N ASP A 2 -5.46 21.91 0.98
CA ASP A 2 -4.64 21.53 -0.16
C ASP A 2 -4.93 20.08 -0.50
N HIS A 3 -5.06 19.82 -1.80
CA HIS A 3 -5.47 18.52 -2.34
C HIS A 3 -4.37 18.02 -3.25
N TYR A 4 -3.91 16.80 -2.99
CA TYR A 4 -2.88 16.14 -3.76
C TYR A 4 -3.40 14.79 -4.22
N THR A 5 -3.32 14.52 -5.51
CA THR A 5 -3.56 13.19 -6.08
C THR A 5 -2.25 12.61 -6.57
N TYR A 6 -2.09 11.30 -6.45
CA TYR A 6 -0.90 10.60 -6.89
C TYR A 6 -1.28 9.23 -7.46
N THR A 7 -0.47 8.75 -8.40
CA THR A 7 -0.67 7.47 -9.09
C THR A 7 0.55 6.60 -8.87
N PHE A 8 0.32 5.32 -8.59
CA PHE A 8 1.34 4.28 -8.55
C PHE A 8 1.28 3.57 -9.89
N VAL A 9 2.35 3.68 -10.68
CA VAL A 9 2.41 3.10 -12.02
C VAL A 9 2.84 1.63 -11.93
N PRO A 10 2.19 0.72 -12.70
CA PRO A 10 2.55 -0.69 -12.72
C PRO A 10 3.80 -0.98 -13.57
N ASN A 11 4.17 -0.06 -14.46
CA ASN A 11 5.34 -0.19 -15.33
C ASN A 11 5.99 1.18 -15.51
N ASP A 12 7.31 1.21 -15.40
CA ASP A 12 8.14 2.37 -15.69
C ASP A 12 9.22 1.93 -16.69
N GLU A 13 9.24 2.53 -17.87
CA GLU A 13 10.20 2.19 -18.92
C GLU A 13 11.64 2.50 -18.54
N GLN A 14 11.85 3.44 -17.59
CA GLN A 14 13.17 3.80 -17.09
C GLN A 14 13.62 2.91 -15.94
N LEU A 15 12.68 2.30 -15.21
CA LEU A 15 12.91 1.41 -14.08
C LEU A 15 12.08 0.12 -14.23
N PRO A 16 12.54 -0.82 -15.08
CA PRO A 16 11.81 -2.05 -15.32
C PRO A 16 11.60 -2.85 -14.04
N ASN A 17 10.43 -3.48 -13.93
CA ASN A 17 10.13 -4.38 -12.82
C ASN A 17 11.14 -5.53 -12.77
N SER A 18 11.67 -5.81 -11.57
CA SER A 18 12.52 -6.99 -11.37
C SER A 18 11.66 -8.25 -11.22
N GLU A 19 12.20 -9.40 -11.63
CA GLU A 19 11.52 -10.70 -11.47
C GLU A 19 11.15 -11.03 -10.02
N TRP A 20 11.89 -10.47 -9.06
CA TRP A 20 11.71 -10.72 -7.63
C TRP A 20 10.89 -9.62 -6.94
N HIS A 21 10.34 -8.67 -7.70
CA HIS A 21 9.61 -7.53 -7.15
C HIS A 21 8.13 -7.56 -7.53
N LEU A 22 7.29 -7.42 -6.51
CA LEU A 22 5.86 -7.18 -6.65
C LEU A 22 5.63 -5.69 -6.79
N GLN A 23 5.21 -5.25 -7.96
CA GLN A 23 4.92 -3.84 -8.22
C GLN A 23 3.48 -3.53 -7.80
N GLN A 24 3.33 -2.73 -6.76
CA GLN A 24 2.05 -2.14 -6.37
C GLN A 24 1.65 -1.05 -7.37
N HIS A 25 0.38 -0.98 -7.73
CA HIS A 25 -0.14 0.05 -8.60
C HIS A 25 -1.56 0.47 -8.20
N GLY A 26 -1.96 1.66 -8.64
CA GLY A 26 -3.23 2.27 -8.22
C GLY A 26 -3.12 3.78 -8.08
N PHE A 27 -3.93 4.35 -7.22
CA PHE A 27 -3.96 5.79 -7.00
C PHE A 27 -4.30 6.15 -5.56
N GLY A 28 -3.99 7.37 -5.18
CA GLY A 28 -4.32 7.88 -3.87
C GLY A 28 -4.51 9.38 -3.90
N TRP A 29 -5.03 9.89 -2.79
CA TRP A 29 -5.14 11.32 -2.57
C TRP A 29 -4.93 11.65 -1.10
N SER A 30 -4.49 12.87 -0.89
CA SER A 30 -4.31 13.47 0.42
C SER A 30 -4.97 14.83 0.45
N ILE A 31 -5.63 15.12 1.57
CA ILE A 31 -6.26 16.39 1.89
C ILE A 31 -5.57 16.91 3.14
N ILE A 32 -4.98 18.10 3.04
CA ILE A 32 -4.24 18.74 4.11
C ILE A 32 -4.96 20.05 4.48
N GLU A 33 -5.38 20.15 5.74
CA GLU A 33 -6.17 21.26 6.23
C GLU A 33 -5.58 21.81 7.53
N ARG A 34 -5.25 23.10 7.55
CA ARG A 34 -4.79 23.78 8.76
C ARG A 34 -6.01 24.16 9.61
N VAL A 35 -6.21 23.45 10.72
CA VAL A 35 -7.37 23.63 11.61
C VAL A 35 -7.10 24.77 12.62
N THR A 36 -5.85 24.90 13.07
CA THR A 36 -5.39 26.02 13.91
C THR A 36 -3.97 26.43 13.52
N ASN A 37 -3.39 27.39 14.22
CA ASN A 37 -1.99 27.79 14.00
C ASN A 37 -0.95 26.70 14.33
N SER A 38 -1.32 25.68 15.10
CA SER A 38 -0.43 24.59 15.52
C SER A 38 -0.92 23.20 15.14
N ILE A 39 -2.10 23.09 14.50
CA ILE A 39 -2.73 21.81 14.18
C ILE A 39 -3.07 21.75 12.70
N THR A 40 -2.54 20.72 12.03
CA THR A 40 -2.86 20.37 10.65
C THR A 40 -3.52 19.00 10.63
N LEU A 41 -4.72 18.93 10.06
CA LEU A 41 -5.44 17.69 9.81
C LEU A 41 -5.03 17.15 8.44
N VAL A 42 -4.51 15.91 8.43
CA VAL A 42 -4.18 15.17 7.21
C VAL A 42 -5.13 14.00 7.06
N ARG A 43 -5.86 13.96 5.94
CA ARG A 43 -6.67 12.81 5.52
C ARG A 43 -6.07 12.24 4.26
N TYR A 44 -5.93 10.93 4.16
CA TYR A 44 -5.47 10.29 2.94
C TYR A 44 -6.30 9.05 2.63
N LYS A 45 -6.30 8.67 1.37
CA LYS A 45 -6.83 7.39 0.89
C LYS A 45 -5.91 6.86 -0.21
N LYS A 46 -5.71 5.55 -0.20
CA LYS A 46 -5.06 4.81 -1.28
C LYS A 46 -6.00 3.72 -1.76
N PHE A 47 -6.04 3.54 -3.07
CA PHE A 47 -6.66 2.42 -3.74
C PHE A 47 -5.56 1.69 -4.49
N ILE A 48 -5.24 0.48 -4.04
CA ILE A 48 -4.19 -0.36 -4.62
C ILE A 48 -4.88 -1.57 -5.27
N TYR A 49 -4.58 -1.80 -6.55
CA TYR A 49 -5.05 -2.96 -7.29
C TYR A 49 -4.23 -4.20 -6.93
N THR A 50 -4.62 -5.37 -7.44
CA THR A 50 -3.79 -6.58 -7.36
C THR A 50 -2.38 -6.27 -7.89
N PRO A 51 -1.31 -6.46 -7.10
CA PRO A 51 0.05 -6.20 -7.56
C PRO A 51 0.40 -6.99 -8.81
N VAL A 52 1.36 -6.48 -9.58
CA VAL A 52 1.86 -7.16 -10.79
C VAL A 52 3.28 -7.66 -10.57
N THR A 53 3.57 -8.82 -11.13
CA THR A 53 4.91 -9.37 -11.34
C THR A 53 5.28 -9.22 -12.81
N THR A 54 6.52 -9.59 -13.17
CA THR A 54 6.94 -9.71 -14.57
C THR A 54 6.11 -10.73 -15.36
N SER A 55 5.47 -11.68 -14.67
CA SER A 55 4.65 -12.75 -15.24
C SER A 55 3.15 -12.43 -15.27
N GLY A 56 2.71 -11.27 -14.77
CA GLY A 56 1.30 -10.86 -14.76
C GLY A 56 0.79 -10.50 -13.36
N LEU A 57 -0.46 -10.87 -13.04
CA LEU A 57 -1.01 -10.60 -11.71
C LEU A 57 -0.35 -11.49 -10.65
N ALA A 58 -0.05 -10.89 -9.50
CA ALA A 58 0.44 -11.61 -8.33
C ALA A 58 -0.60 -12.61 -7.80
N SER A 59 -0.15 -13.80 -7.40
CA SER A 59 -0.99 -14.75 -6.69
C SER A 59 -1.29 -14.27 -5.27
N LEU A 60 -2.26 -14.89 -4.59
CA LEU A 60 -2.55 -14.55 -3.20
C LEU A 60 -1.36 -14.85 -2.28
N ASP A 61 -0.60 -15.91 -2.57
CA ASP A 61 0.59 -16.28 -1.80
C ASP A 61 1.71 -15.25 -1.99
N ASP A 62 1.92 -14.75 -3.21
CA ASP A 62 2.87 -13.68 -3.49
C ASP A 62 2.52 -12.42 -2.68
N ILE A 63 1.23 -12.05 -2.67
CA ILE A 63 0.73 -10.90 -1.90
C ILE A 63 0.92 -11.12 -0.39
N GLY A 64 0.74 -12.35 0.09
CA GLY A 64 0.99 -12.67 1.50
C GLY A 64 2.47 -12.55 1.86
N GLN A 65 3.37 -13.05 1.01
CA GLN A 65 4.81 -12.96 1.22
C GLN A 65 5.30 -11.50 1.28
N MET A 66 4.68 -10.59 0.52
CA MET A 66 4.94 -9.15 0.60
C MET A 66 4.77 -8.57 2.02
N PHE A 67 3.91 -9.19 2.84
CA PHE A 67 3.68 -8.81 4.24
C PHE A 67 4.31 -9.80 5.24
N GLY A 68 5.22 -10.67 4.80
CA GLY A 68 5.85 -11.69 5.64
C GLY A 68 4.90 -12.80 6.09
N LEU A 69 3.81 -13.04 5.35
CA LEU A 69 2.82 -14.06 5.63
C LEU A 69 2.93 -15.23 4.66
N SER A 70 2.56 -16.42 5.12
CA SER A 70 2.45 -17.61 4.28
C SER A 70 1.20 -18.39 4.68
N ALA A 71 0.51 -18.97 3.71
CA ALA A 71 -0.65 -19.82 3.98
C ALA A 71 -0.23 -21.03 4.83
N LYS A 72 -1.03 -21.34 5.86
CA LYS A 72 -0.82 -22.52 6.70
C LYS A 72 -1.57 -23.72 6.13
N GLU A 73 -1.06 -24.93 6.37
CA GLU A 73 -1.79 -26.16 6.07
C GLU A 73 -3.17 -26.14 6.76
N ASN A 74 -4.23 -26.44 5.99
CA ASN A 74 -5.64 -26.43 6.42
C ASN A 74 -6.23 -25.04 6.80
N GLN A 75 -5.57 -23.94 6.47
CA GLN A 75 -6.14 -22.61 6.63
C GLN A 75 -7.20 -22.34 5.56
N SER A 76 -8.33 -21.74 5.95
CA SER A 76 -9.31 -21.27 4.98
C SER A 76 -8.79 -20.06 4.19
N HIS A 77 -9.15 -20.01 2.91
CA HIS A 77 -8.78 -18.91 2.02
C HIS A 77 -9.22 -17.54 2.57
N GLU A 78 -10.43 -17.47 3.14
CA GLU A 78 -10.98 -16.26 3.73
C GLU A 78 -10.13 -15.77 4.91
N LEU A 79 -9.68 -16.69 5.77
CA LEU A 79 -8.85 -16.33 6.92
C LEU A 79 -7.50 -15.78 6.46
N TYR A 80 -6.91 -16.38 5.42
CA TYR A 80 -5.64 -15.89 4.87
C TYR A 80 -5.78 -14.49 4.25
N VAL A 81 -6.84 -14.25 3.47
CA VAL A 81 -7.15 -12.91 2.93
C VAL A 81 -7.32 -11.88 4.06
N GLN A 82 -7.99 -12.23 5.16
CA GLN A 82 -8.16 -11.30 6.29
C GLN A 82 -6.84 -11.00 7.00
N GLN A 83 -5.95 -11.97 7.15
CA GLN A 83 -4.61 -11.74 7.71
C GLN A 83 -3.79 -10.79 6.84
N ILE A 84 -3.81 -11.00 5.53
CA ILE A 84 -3.15 -10.11 4.56
C ILE A 84 -3.70 -8.69 4.66
N ARG A 85 -5.04 -8.54 4.70
CA ARG A 85 -5.69 -7.23 4.85
C ARG A 85 -5.29 -6.53 6.16
N SER A 86 -5.24 -7.27 7.26
CA SER A 86 -4.84 -6.73 8.56
C SER A 86 -3.39 -6.28 8.55
N ALA A 87 -2.48 -7.09 7.99
CA ALA A 87 -1.07 -6.73 7.86
C ALA A 87 -0.88 -5.49 6.97
N ALA A 88 -1.54 -5.45 5.80
CA ALA A 88 -1.49 -4.31 4.90
C ALA A 88 -2.01 -3.01 5.54
N HIS A 89 -3.07 -3.10 6.35
CA HIS A 89 -3.59 -1.95 7.08
C HIS A 89 -2.58 -1.43 8.10
N ASN A 90 -1.96 -2.32 8.87
CA ASN A 90 -0.97 -1.95 9.88
C ASN A 90 0.28 -1.31 9.24
N ASP A 91 0.77 -1.89 8.16
CA ASP A 91 1.91 -1.35 7.39
C ASP A 91 1.59 0.06 6.86
N ALA A 92 0.40 0.26 6.28
CA ALA A 92 -0.04 1.58 5.83
C ALA A 92 -0.08 2.60 6.99
N VAL A 93 -0.67 2.26 8.14
CA VAL A 93 -0.74 3.16 9.30
C VAL A 93 0.67 3.56 9.78
N GLN A 94 1.61 2.61 9.83
CA GLN A 94 3.00 2.89 10.24
C GLN A 94 3.73 3.78 9.24
N ALA A 95 3.59 3.51 7.94
CA ALA A 95 4.22 4.31 6.89
C ALA A 95 3.77 5.79 6.93
N TYR A 96 2.47 6.05 7.11
CA TYR A 96 1.98 7.43 7.22
C TYR A 96 2.33 8.10 8.53
N SER A 97 2.32 7.36 9.65
CA SER A 97 2.75 7.93 10.93
C SER A 97 4.22 8.38 10.85
N THR A 98 5.07 7.55 10.24
CA THR A 98 6.48 7.87 10.00
C THR A 98 6.65 9.08 9.07
N LEU A 99 5.92 9.11 7.95
CA LEU A 99 5.96 10.22 7.00
C LEU A 99 5.56 11.55 7.66
N LEU A 100 4.48 11.56 8.45
CA LEU A 100 4.00 12.78 9.10
C LEU A 100 4.98 13.32 10.14
N LEU A 101 5.69 12.44 10.85
CA LEU A 101 6.74 12.85 11.79
C LEU A 101 7.93 13.53 11.11
N GLN A 102 8.16 13.32 9.81
CA GLN A 102 9.22 14.03 9.08
C GLN A 102 8.87 15.50 8.78
N PHE A 103 7.60 15.89 8.93
CA PHE A 103 7.11 17.24 8.63
C PHE A 103 6.77 18.05 9.90
N THR A 104 7.09 17.53 11.08
CA THR A 104 6.92 18.18 12.40
C THR A 104 8.26 18.39 13.06
#